data_AF-A0AA96MCB9-F1
#
_entry.id   AF-A0AA96MCB9-F1
#
_cell.length_a   1.000
_cell.length_b   1.000
_cell.length_c   1.000
_cell.angle_alpha   90.00
_cell.angle_beta   90.00
_cell.angle_gamma   90.00
#
_symmetry.space_group_name_H-M   'P 1'
#
loop_
_entity.id
_entity.type
_entity.pdbx_description
1 polymer ?
#
loop_
_entity_poly.entity_id
_entity_poly.type
_entity_poly.pdbx_seq_one_letter_code
_entity_poly.pdbx_strand_id
1 'polypeptide(L)'
;MSLRFDFDASAWADSSFQTKKMDEDDLSLLQKYNVKTWDDKAFTDESILKWGYWTINDNRDRILKAIGGGSFEIPEMYTFIYNELKIKLECGGSGEPANTYKRHEDHSYDQQINISRLIVPQELSASIDDIAASIAEALAVASFKSANLNKISVVFPKR
;
A
#
# COMPACT_ATOMS: atom_id res chain seq x y z
N MET A 1 1.70 0.26 -21.92
CA MET A 1 2.98 0.34 -21.17
C MET A 1 2.65 0.11 -19.71
N SER A 2 3.50 -0.57 -18.91
CA SER A 2 3.26 -0.67 -17.46
C SER A 2 3.55 0.70 -16.83
N LEU A 3 2.69 1.13 -15.91
CA LEU A 3 2.89 2.37 -15.17
C LEU A 3 3.87 2.10 -14.02
N ARG A 4 4.90 2.93 -13.89
CA ARG A 4 5.97 2.76 -12.91
C ARG A 4 6.26 4.09 -12.22
N PHE A 5 6.38 4.05 -10.90
CA PHE A 5 6.78 5.17 -10.06
C PHE A 5 8.03 4.78 -9.28
N ASP A 6 9.00 5.68 -9.22
CA ASP A 6 10.29 5.48 -8.56
C ASP A 6 10.45 6.53 -7.47
N PHE A 7 10.91 6.12 -6.29
CA PHE A 7 11.10 6.96 -5.11
C PHE A 7 12.47 6.73 -4.53
N ASP A 8 13.19 7.80 -4.22
CA ASP A 8 14.51 7.75 -3.58
C ASP A 8 14.38 8.00 -2.07
N ALA A 9 15.13 7.23 -1.28
CA ALA A 9 15.15 7.36 0.17
C ALA A 9 15.70 8.72 0.65
N SER A 10 16.45 9.46 -0.17
CA SER A 10 16.87 10.82 0.19
C SER A 10 15.72 11.82 0.19
N ALA A 11 14.61 11.53 -0.51
CA ALA A 11 13.49 12.43 -0.71
C ALA A 11 12.23 12.03 0.08
N TRP A 12 12.26 10.91 0.84
CA TRP A 12 11.05 10.41 1.51
C TRP A 12 10.53 11.36 2.61
N ALA A 13 11.38 12.21 3.18
CA ALA A 13 11.00 13.19 4.19
C ALA A 13 10.02 14.26 3.65
N ASP A 14 10.00 14.47 2.33
CA ASP A 14 9.14 15.46 1.66
C ASP A 14 7.82 14.87 1.16
N SER A 15 7.56 13.59 1.44
CA SER A 15 6.30 12.93 1.09
C SER A 15 5.09 13.59 1.74
N SER A 16 3.99 13.68 1.00
CA SER A 16 2.68 14.13 1.51
C SER A 16 2.05 13.10 2.45
N PHE A 17 2.48 11.85 2.36
CA PHE A 17 2.05 10.75 3.21
C PHE A 17 2.95 10.57 4.44
N GLN A 18 2.31 10.24 5.57
CA GLN A 18 2.95 9.89 6.82
C GLN A 18 2.34 8.62 7.41
N THR A 19 3.11 7.89 8.22
CA THR A 19 2.56 6.73 8.94
C THR A 19 1.94 7.17 10.27
N LYS A 20 0.63 6.94 10.43
CA LYS A 20 -0.12 7.21 11.68
C LYS A 20 -0.48 5.89 12.36
N LYS A 21 -0.23 5.79 13.66
CA LYS A 21 -0.74 4.70 14.51
C LYS A 21 -2.26 4.80 14.59
N MET A 22 -2.97 3.68 14.39
CA MET A 22 -4.42 3.65 14.51
C MET A 22 -4.88 3.80 15.96
N ASP A 23 -5.98 4.50 16.16
CA ASP A 23 -6.65 4.75 17.44
C ASP A 23 -8.10 4.20 17.43
N GLU A 24 -8.86 4.47 18.50
CA GLU A 24 -10.24 3.99 18.64
C GLU A 24 -11.19 4.60 17.59
N ASP A 25 -10.95 5.84 17.18
CA ASP A 25 -11.76 6.50 16.15
C ASP A 25 -11.60 5.81 14.80
N ASP A 26 -10.39 5.30 14.52
CA ASP A 26 -10.09 4.55 13.30
C ASP A 26 -10.86 3.22 13.20
N LEU A 27 -11.35 2.63 14.29
CA LEU A 27 -12.18 1.42 14.27
C LEU A 27 -13.51 1.66 13.53
N SER A 28 -14.13 2.82 13.77
CA SER A 28 -15.38 3.21 13.10
C SER A 28 -15.20 3.39 11.60
N LEU A 29 -14.02 3.84 11.16
CA LEU A 29 -13.67 3.97 9.74
C LEU A 29 -13.50 2.62 9.07
N LEU A 30 -12.86 1.66 9.74
CA LEU A 30 -12.74 0.28 9.23
C LEU A 30 -14.13 -0.34 9.01
N GLN A 31 -15.07 -0.10 9.92
CA GLN A 31 -16.46 -0.53 9.77
C GLN A 31 -17.18 0.21 8.64
N LYS A 32 -17.09 1.55 8.58
CA LYS A 32 -17.69 2.39 7.51
C LYS A 32 -17.30 1.90 6.12
N TYR A 33 -16.02 1.59 5.93
CA TYR A 33 -15.49 1.14 4.63
C TYR A 33 -15.50 -0.38 4.45
N ASN A 34 -16.03 -1.13 5.42
CA ASN A 34 -16.04 -2.59 5.43
C ASN A 34 -14.65 -3.15 5.08
N VAL A 35 -13.62 -2.65 5.78
CA VAL A 35 -12.23 -3.08 5.62
C VAL A 35 -12.06 -4.40 6.33
N LYS A 36 -11.63 -5.41 5.58
CA LYS A 36 -11.56 -6.80 6.02
C LYS A 36 -10.19 -7.38 5.70
N THR A 37 -9.85 -8.48 6.37
CA THR A 37 -8.70 -9.32 6.04
C THR A 37 -8.85 -9.97 4.67
N TRP A 38 -7.77 -10.56 4.16
CA TRP A 38 -7.76 -11.29 2.89
C TRP A 38 -8.78 -12.44 2.83
N ASP A 39 -9.09 -13.10 3.95
CA ASP A 39 -10.06 -14.19 4.07
C ASP A 39 -11.49 -13.70 4.41
N ASP A 40 -11.78 -12.43 4.09
CA ASP A 40 -13.07 -11.76 4.26
C ASP A 40 -13.58 -11.67 5.72
N LYS A 41 -12.67 -11.75 6.71
CA LYS A 41 -12.99 -11.56 8.12
C LYS A 41 -12.79 -10.11 8.56
N ALA A 42 -13.55 -9.71 9.58
CA ALA A 42 -13.30 -8.44 10.25
C ALA A 42 -11.99 -8.52 11.06
N PHE A 43 -11.29 -7.40 11.18
CA PHE A 43 -10.19 -7.29 12.13
C PHE A 43 -10.74 -7.31 13.56
N THR A 44 -9.95 -7.80 14.51
CA THR A 44 -10.26 -7.58 15.93
C THR A 44 -9.76 -6.21 16.36
N ASP A 45 -10.53 -5.50 17.19
CA ASP A 45 -10.16 -4.18 17.70
C ASP A 45 -8.77 -4.22 18.36
N GLU A 46 -8.49 -5.25 19.17
CA GLU A 46 -7.18 -5.46 19.81
C GLU A 46 -6.04 -5.51 18.77
N SER A 47 -6.21 -6.25 17.67
CA SER A 47 -5.18 -6.38 16.64
C SER A 47 -4.88 -5.05 15.94
N ILE A 48 -5.92 -4.27 15.66
CA ILE A 48 -5.82 -2.96 15.02
C ILE A 48 -5.15 -1.96 15.96
N LEU A 49 -5.63 -1.86 17.19
CA LEU A 49 -5.06 -0.93 18.16
C LEU A 49 -3.61 -1.30 18.50
N LYS A 50 -3.25 -2.58 18.54
CA LYS A 50 -1.87 -3.02 18.83
C LYS A 50 -0.92 -2.89 17.64
N TRP A 51 -1.33 -3.28 16.43
CA TRP A 51 -0.43 -3.41 15.28
C TRP A 51 -0.80 -2.58 14.06
N GLY A 52 -2.01 -2.03 14.00
CA GLY A 52 -2.51 -1.26 12.88
C GLY A 52 -1.84 0.11 12.74
N TYR A 53 -1.54 0.47 11.50
CA TYR A 53 -1.07 1.78 11.09
C TYR A 53 -1.72 2.14 9.75
N TRP A 54 -2.09 3.41 9.61
CA TRP A 54 -2.36 4.02 8.31
C TRP A 54 -1.06 4.58 7.74
N THR A 55 -0.90 4.53 6.42
CA THR A 55 -0.14 5.57 5.72
C THR A 55 -1.16 6.54 5.15
N ILE A 56 -1.12 7.80 5.59
CA ILE A 56 -2.17 8.82 5.38
C ILE A 56 -1.57 10.16 4.97
N ASN A 57 -2.24 10.91 4.08
CA ASN A 57 -1.87 12.26 3.68
C ASN A 57 -2.81 13.34 4.25
N ASP A 58 -2.53 14.61 3.96
CA ASP A 58 -3.34 15.76 4.41
C ASP A 58 -4.76 15.77 3.84
N ASN A 59 -4.95 15.18 2.66
CA ASN A 59 -6.27 14.98 2.05
C ASN A 59 -7.06 13.84 2.71
N ARG A 60 -6.47 13.17 3.70
CA ARG A 60 -7.01 12.01 4.42
C ARG A 60 -7.14 10.74 3.58
N ASP A 61 -6.53 10.73 2.40
CA ASP A 61 -6.32 9.51 1.63
C ASP A 61 -5.43 8.59 2.43
N ARG A 62 -5.77 7.31 2.49
CA ARG A 62 -5.07 6.39 3.40
C ARG A 62 -5.04 4.97 2.89
N ILE A 63 -3.91 4.31 3.08
CA ILE A 63 -3.72 2.90 2.77
C ILE A 63 -3.48 2.09 4.05
N LEU A 64 -4.11 0.92 4.12
CA LEU A 64 -3.88 -0.09 5.13
C LEU A 64 -3.52 -1.41 4.45
N LYS A 65 -2.45 -2.04 4.93
CA LYS A 65 -2.14 -3.43 4.62
C LYS A 65 -3.13 -4.33 5.36
N ALA A 66 -4.06 -4.90 4.62
CA ALA A 66 -4.99 -5.89 5.14
C ALA A 66 -4.26 -7.25 5.12
N ILE A 67 -3.51 -7.54 6.18
CA ILE A 67 -2.67 -8.74 6.39
C ILE A 67 -3.10 -9.93 5.52
N GLY A 68 -2.18 -10.53 4.76
CA GLY A 68 -2.35 -11.78 4.02
C GLY A 68 -1.21 -11.99 3.02
N GLY A 69 -0.63 -13.19 2.98
CA GLY A 69 0.23 -13.65 1.87
C GLY A 69 1.74 -13.35 1.93
N GLY A 70 2.46 -13.84 2.94
CA GLY A 70 3.93 -13.90 2.90
C GLY A 70 4.49 -14.94 1.89
N SER A 71 3.64 -15.50 1.03
CA SER A 71 3.95 -16.55 0.05
C SER A 71 3.69 -16.05 -1.37
N PHE A 72 4.51 -16.46 -2.33
CA PHE A 72 4.36 -16.15 -3.76
C PHE A 72 2.99 -16.58 -4.35
N GLU A 73 2.27 -17.45 -3.66
CA GLU A 73 0.95 -17.97 -4.07
C GLU A 73 -0.22 -17.10 -3.59
N ILE A 74 -0.03 -16.29 -2.55
CA ILE A 74 -1.10 -15.50 -1.92
C ILE A 74 -0.70 -14.03 -2.00
N PRO A 75 -1.47 -13.17 -2.70
CA PRO A 75 -1.14 -11.77 -2.81
C PRO A 75 -1.23 -11.04 -1.47
N GLU A 76 -0.43 -9.99 -1.33
CA GLU A 76 -0.61 -9.00 -0.27
C GLU A 76 -1.80 -8.10 -0.62
N MET A 77 -2.79 -8.06 0.25
CA MET A 77 -4.00 -7.28 0.06
C MET A 77 -3.90 -5.93 0.77
N TYR A 78 -4.29 -4.86 0.10
CA TYR A 78 -4.41 -3.56 0.75
C TYR A 78 -5.76 -2.91 0.41
N THR A 79 -6.19 -2.05 1.33
CA THR A 79 -7.32 -1.15 1.12
C THR A 79 -6.80 0.27 1.09
N PHE A 80 -7.09 0.97 -0.01
CA PHE A 80 -6.84 2.39 -0.15
C PHE A 80 -8.16 3.15 -0.13
N ILE A 81 -8.27 4.19 0.68
CA ILE A 81 -9.43 5.07 0.73
C ILE A 81 -9.01 6.37 0.06
N TYR A 82 -9.68 6.74 -1.03
CA TYR A 82 -9.41 7.93 -1.82
C TYR A 82 -10.71 8.71 -2.01
N ASN A 83 -10.75 9.99 -1.65
CA ASN A 83 -11.99 10.80 -1.70
C ASN A 83 -13.21 10.08 -1.10
N GLU A 84 -13.04 9.50 0.10
CA GLU A 84 -14.06 8.70 0.81
C GLU A 84 -14.58 7.46 0.05
N LEU A 85 -13.89 6.98 -0.98
CA LEU A 85 -14.22 5.76 -1.69
C LEU A 85 -13.15 4.70 -1.50
N LYS A 86 -13.58 3.45 -1.39
CA LYS A 86 -12.71 2.30 -1.15
C LYS A 86 -12.20 1.71 -2.46
N ILE A 87 -10.89 1.59 -2.56
CA ILE A 87 -10.14 0.98 -3.65
C ILE A 87 -9.45 -0.26 -3.07
N LYS A 88 -9.61 -1.39 -3.77
CA LYS A 88 -8.90 -2.63 -3.41
C LYS A 88 -7.68 -2.77 -4.28
N LEU A 89 -6.56 -3.17 -3.67
CA LEU A 89 -5.35 -3.48 -4.41
C LEU A 89 -4.72 -4.78 -3.91
N GLU A 90 -4.07 -5.46 -4.83
CA GLU A 90 -3.39 -6.73 -4.62
C GLU A 90 -1.96 -6.57 -5.12
N CYS A 91 -0.98 -6.94 -4.30
CA CYS A 91 0.43 -6.97 -4.65
C CYS A 91 0.92 -8.42 -4.71
N GLY A 92 1.63 -8.79 -5.77
CA GLY A 92 2.06 -10.18 -6.02
C GLY A 92 0.90 -11.12 -6.40
N GLY A 93 1.21 -12.42 -6.48
CA GLY A 93 0.29 -13.46 -6.93
C GLY A 93 0.61 -13.97 -8.35
N SER A 94 -0.01 -15.09 -8.74
CA SER A 94 0.21 -15.75 -10.05
C SER A 94 1.67 -16.11 -10.36
N GLY A 95 2.47 -16.39 -9.33
CA GLY A 95 3.88 -16.76 -9.46
C GLY A 95 4.88 -15.61 -9.28
N GLU A 96 4.40 -14.38 -9.10
CA GLU A 96 5.23 -13.21 -8.86
C GLU A 96 5.17 -12.77 -7.38
N PRO A 97 6.31 -12.47 -6.74
CA PRO A 97 6.31 -11.97 -5.38
C PRO A 97 5.81 -10.51 -5.34
N ALA A 98 5.10 -10.17 -4.25
CA ALA A 98 4.66 -8.80 -3.99
C ALA A 98 5.83 -7.81 -3.94
N ASN A 99 6.97 -8.27 -3.42
CA ASN A 99 8.17 -7.48 -3.26
C ASN A 99 9.38 -8.24 -3.84
N THR A 100 10.22 -7.55 -4.60
CA THR A 100 11.54 -8.04 -5.02
C THR A 100 12.61 -7.08 -4.49
N TYR A 101 13.78 -7.63 -4.15
CA TYR A 101 14.88 -6.86 -3.58
C TYR A 101 16.15 -7.07 -4.40
N LYS A 102 16.84 -5.97 -4.70
CA LYS A 102 18.17 -5.98 -5.30
C LYS A 102 19.16 -5.45 -4.28
N ARG A 103 20.07 -6.31 -3.81
CA ARG A 103 21.14 -5.92 -2.89
C ARG A 103 22.30 -5.29 -3.65
N HIS A 104 22.85 -4.20 -3.10
CA HIS A 104 24.05 -3.54 -3.59
C HIS A 104 25.28 -3.90 -2.76
N GLU A 105 26.47 -3.53 -3.26
CA GLU A 105 27.76 -3.83 -2.64
C GLU A 105 27.89 -3.23 -1.23
N ASP A 106 27.33 -2.03 -1.01
CA ASP A 106 27.28 -1.31 0.26
C ASP A 106 26.25 -1.87 1.27
N HIS A 107 25.65 -3.03 0.95
CA HIS A 107 24.59 -3.69 1.73
C HIS A 107 23.28 -2.91 1.84
N SER A 108 23.08 -1.88 1.01
CA SER A 108 21.77 -1.28 0.77
C SER A 108 20.94 -2.13 -0.20
N TYR A 109 19.65 -1.81 -0.30
CA TYR A 109 18.72 -2.52 -1.17
C TYR A 109 17.87 -1.55 -2.00
N ASP A 110 17.58 -1.92 -3.24
CA ASP A 110 16.42 -1.41 -3.96
C ASP A 110 15.26 -2.39 -3.77
N GLN A 111 14.06 -1.88 -3.50
CA GLN A 111 12.84 -2.67 -3.43
C GLN A 111 11.94 -2.33 -4.63
N GLN A 112 11.36 -3.35 -5.26
CA GLN A 112 10.27 -3.18 -6.20
C GLN A 112 9.01 -3.85 -5.66
N ILE A 113 7.93 -3.09 -5.59
CA ILE A 113 6.59 -3.52 -5.22
C ILE A 113 5.79 -3.76 -6.50
N ASN A 114 5.31 -4.99 -6.66
CA ASN A 114 4.57 -5.42 -7.85
C ASN A 114 3.07 -5.44 -7.54
N ILE A 115 2.31 -4.48 -8.08
CA ILE A 115 0.85 -4.51 -8.02
C ILE A 115 0.37 -5.46 -9.13
N SER A 116 -0.43 -6.45 -8.75
CA SER A 116 -1.02 -7.41 -9.68
C SER A 116 -2.45 -7.02 -10.06
N ARG A 117 -3.18 -6.36 -9.15
CA ARG A 117 -4.56 -5.95 -9.39
C ARG A 117 -4.90 -4.65 -8.68
N LEU A 118 -5.67 -3.81 -9.37
CA LEU A 118 -6.25 -2.59 -8.83
C LEU A 118 -7.74 -2.55 -9.21
N ILE A 119 -8.62 -2.48 -8.22
CA ILE A 119 -10.07 -2.40 -8.41
C ILE A 119 -10.52 -1.01 -7.97
N VAL A 120 -10.71 -0.14 -8.96
CA VAL A 120 -11.16 1.25 -8.78
C VAL A 120 -12.66 1.34 -9.03
N PRO A 121 -13.45 1.98 -8.13
CA PRO A 121 -14.84 2.29 -8.38
C PRO A 121 -15.05 3.09 -9.67
N GLN A 122 -16.17 2.90 -10.36
CA GLN A 122 -16.42 3.52 -11.66
C GLN A 122 -16.43 5.06 -11.57
N GLU A 123 -16.88 5.60 -10.45
CA GLU A 123 -16.92 7.02 -10.11
C GLU A 123 -15.54 7.68 -10.12
N LEU A 124 -14.48 6.88 -9.94
CA LEU A 124 -13.09 7.33 -9.89
C LEU A 124 -12.28 6.95 -11.13
N SER A 125 -12.92 6.38 -12.16
CA SER A 125 -12.23 5.90 -13.36
C SER A 125 -11.43 6.98 -14.09
N ALA A 126 -11.90 8.24 -14.07
CA ALA A 126 -11.22 9.38 -14.67
C ALA A 126 -9.93 9.80 -13.92
N SER A 127 -9.77 9.40 -12.66
CA SER A 127 -8.64 9.75 -11.79
C SER A 127 -7.68 8.57 -11.57
N ILE A 128 -7.74 7.54 -12.41
CA ILE A 128 -6.98 6.31 -12.19
C ILE A 128 -5.46 6.51 -12.16
N ASP A 129 -4.94 7.50 -12.88
CA ASP A 129 -3.50 7.82 -12.88
C ASP A 129 -3.09 8.56 -11.60
N ASP A 130 -3.91 9.51 -11.14
CA ASP A 130 -3.70 10.21 -9.86
C ASP A 130 -3.78 9.24 -8.67
N ILE A 131 -4.77 8.32 -8.71
CA ILE A 131 -4.91 7.24 -7.73
C ILE A 131 -3.69 6.34 -7.74
N ALA A 132 -3.19 5.96 -8.92
CA ALA A 132 -2.01 5.12 -9.02
C ALA A 132 -0.77 5.82 -8.45
N ALA A 133 -0.58 7.12 -8.72
CA ALA A 133 0.50 7.91 -8.15
C ALA A 133 0.40 7.99 -6.61
N SER A 134 -0.80 8.26 -6.10
CA SER A 134 -1.06 8.35 -4.65
C SER A 134 -0.84 7.02 -3.93
N ILE A 135 -1.31 5.90 -4.50
CA ILE A 135 -1.04 4.55 -3.99
C ILE A 135 0.47 4.27 -3.99
N ALA A 136 1.18 4.64 -5.06
CA ALA A 136 2.61 4.41 -5.17
C ALA A 136 3.40 5.13 -4.08
N GLU A 137 3.10 6.41 -3.84
CA GLU A 137 3.71 7.21 -2.77
C GLU A 137 3.41 6.61 -1.39
N ALA A 138 2.15 6.25 -1.13
CA ALA A 138 1.75 5.65 0.15
C ALA A 138 2.44 4.30 0.42
N LEU A 139 2.59 3.45 -0.60
CA LEU A 139 3.32 2.18 -0.49
C LEU A 139 4.83 2.38 -0.29
N ALA A 140 5.41 3.40 -0.93
CA ALA A 140 6.81 3.76 -0.76
C ALA A 140 7.08 4.21 0.69
N VAL A 141 6.26 5.11 1.23
CA VAL A 141 6.36 5.55 2.64
C VAL A 141 6.22 4.39 3.62
N ALA A 142 5.24 3.50 3.39
CA ALA A 142 5.06 2.32 4.23
C ALA A 142 6.29 1.41 4.25
N SER A 143 7.00 1.33 3.12
CA SER A 143 8.13 0.44 2.91
C SER A 143 9.47 1.04 3.35
N PHE A 144 9.69 2.36 3.21
CA PHE A 144 10.90 3.05 3.70
C PHE A 144 11.10 2.94 5.22
N LYS A 145 10.06 2.55 5.97
CA LYS A 145 10.21 2.17 7.38
C LYS A 145 11.04 0.91 7.61
N SER A 146 11.33 0.13 6.57
CA SER A 146 12.16 -1.08 6.63
C SER A 146 13.63 -0.80 6.22
N ALA A 147 14.54 -1.69 6.62
CA ALA A 147 16.00 -1.49 6.64
C ALA A 147 16.62 -0.95 5.34
N ASN A 148 17.65 -0.08 5.47
CA ASN A 148 18.61 0.40 4.45
C ASN A 148 18.14 0.33 2.97
N LEU A 149 16.95 0.87 2.67
CA LEU A 149 16.46 1.00 1.31
C LEU A 149 17.03 2.28 0.68
N ASN A 150 17.57 2.18 -0.53
CA ASN A 150 17.99 3.33 -1.32
C ASN A 150 16.86 3.84 -2.22
N LYS A 151 16.17 2.89 -2.87
CA LYS A 151 15.13 3.17 -3.85
C LYS A 151 13.95 2.23 -3.68
N ILE A 152 12.75 2.76 -3.89
CA ILE A 152 11.53 1.98 -4.03
C ILE A 152 10.95 2.22 -5.41
N SER A 153 10.49 1.15 -6.06
CA SER A 153 9.79 1.21 -7.33
C SER A 153 8.43 0.55 -7.18
N VAL A 154 7.35 1.22 -7.56
CA VAL A 154 6.00 0.64 -7.57
C VAL A 154 5.58 0.45 -9.02
N VAL A 155 5.26 -0.79 -9.38
CA VAL A 155 4.93 -1.19 -10.75
C VAL A 155 3.50 -1.68 -10.80
N PHE A 156 2.71 -1.07 -11.69
CA PHE A 156 1.33 -1.45 -11.96
C PHE A 156 1.25 -2.37 -13.19
N PRO A 157 0.24 -3.25 -13.25
CA PRO A 157 0.05 -4.13 -14.39
C PRO A 157 -0.25 -3.30 -15.66
N LYS A 158 0.02 -3.88 -16.83
CA LYS A 158 -0.41 -3.27 -18.10
C LYS A 158 -1.95 -3.27 -18.11
N ARG A 159 -2.55 -2.09 -18.33
CA ARG A 159 -3.99 -1.91 -18.51
C ARG A 159 -4.43 -2.40 -19.89
#